data_AF-A0A7C0W9H8-F1
#
_entry.id   AF-A0A7C0W9H8-F1
#
_cell.length_a   1.000
_cell.length_b   1.000
_cell.length_c   1.000
_cell.angle_alpha   90.00
_cell.angle_beta   90.00
_cell.angle_gamma   90.00
#
_symmetry.space_group_name_H-M   'P 1'
#
loop_
_entity.id
_entity.type
_entity.pdbx_description
1 polymer ?
#
loop_
_entity_poly.entity_id
_entity_poly.type
_entity_poly.pdbx_seq_one_letter_code
_entity_poly.pdbx_strand_id
1 'polypeptide(L)' 'MQVKFTLTMDDVTVDGKNIDSLVFDWISEVDYNEVLSISHNWISSQNFLTKRMKGLSRVGESSLTIEPLEDF' A
#
# COMPACT_ATOMS: atom_id res chain seq x y z
N MET A 1 -14.70 -9.06 -6.66
CA MET A 1 -13.73 -10.16 -6.47
C MET A 1 -12.96 -9.90 -5.20
N GLN A 2 -12.61 -10.93 -4.44
CA GLN A 2 -11.74 -10.75 -3.28
C GLN A 2 -10.29 -10.59 -3.75
N VAL A 3 -9.61 -9.60 -3.18
CA VAL A 3 -8.23 -9.28 -3.52
C VAL A 3 -7.47 -9.03 -2.24
N LYS A 4 -6.30 -9.66 -2.14
CA LYS A 4 -5.33 -9.40 -1.09
C LYS A 4 -4.38 -8.31 -1.55
N PHE A 5 -4.20 -7.30 -0.73
CA PHE A 5 -3.24 -6.23 -0.92
C PHE A 5 -2.16 -6.32 0.15
N THR A 6 -0.90 -6.25 -0.27
CA THR A 6 0.24 -6.15 0.65
C THR A 6 1.05 -4.91 0.31
N LEU A 7 1.08 -3.93 1.22
CA LEU A 7 1.93 -2.74 1.13
C LEU A 7 3.11 -2.90 2.08
N THR A 8 4.32 -2.91 1.55
CA THR A 8 5.56 -2.88 2.33
C THR A 8 6.25 -1.55 2.15
N MET A 9 6.71 -0.95 3.23
CA MET A 9 7.45 0.31 3.25
C MET A 9 8.65 0.18 4.18
N ASP A 10 9.84 0.53 3.68
CA ASP A 10 11.11 0.43 4.41
C ASP A 10 11.72 1.81 4.64
N ASP A 11 12.57 1.93 5.67
CA ASP A 11 13.21 3.18 6.12
C ASP A 11 12.18 4.31 6.30
N VAL A 12 11.24 4.07 7.21
CA VAL A 12 10.06 4.90 7.43
C VAL A 12 10.29 5.82 8.63
N THR A 13 9.92 7.10 8.52
CA THR A 13 9.86 8.02 9.67
C THR A 13 8.42 8.37 10.01
N VAL A 14 7.97 7.99 11.21
CA VAL A 14 6.62 8.28 11.74
C VAL A 14 6.75 9.05 13.05
N ASP A 15 6.11 10.22 13.14
CA ASP A 15 6.15 11.10 14.32
C ASP A 15 7.59 11.35 14.83
N GLY A 16 8.53 11.50 13.89
CA GLY A 16 9.95 11.72 14.18
C GLY A 16 10.73 10.48 14.62
N LYS A 17 10.10 9.30 14.65
CA LYS A 17 10.75 8.02 14.96
C LYS A 17 11.01 7.23 13.70
N ASN A 18 12.19 6.63 13.63
CA ASN A 18 12.55 5.74 12.53
C ASN A 18 12.03 4.32 12.82
N ILE A 19 11.41 3.74 11.81
CA ILE A 19 10.89 2.38 11.77
C ILE A 19 11.53 1.70 10.58
N ASP A 20 12.12 0.53 10.82
CA ASP A 20 12.86 -0.20 9.79
C ASP A 20 11.96 -0.64 8.64
N SER A 21 10.83 -1.27 8.97
CA SER A 21 9.84 -1.72 7.99
C SER A 21 8.42 -1.68 8.54
N LEU A 22 7.46 -1.35 7.68
CA LEU A 22 6.02 -1.43 7.91
C LEU A 22 5.38 -2.27 6.81
N VAL A 23 4.58 -3.25 7.22
CA VAL A 23 3.81 -4.11 6.31
C VAL A 23 2.33 -3.99 6.64
N PHE A 24 1.53 -3.62 5.66
CA PHE A 24 0.07 -3.62 5.72
C PHE A 24 -0.46 -4.72 4.81
N ASP A 25 -1.14 -5.68 5.41
CA ASP A 25 -1.79 -6.79 4.70
C ASP A 25 -3.29 -6.69 4.96
N TRP A 26 -4.09 -6.57 3.89
CA TRP A 26 -5.54 -6.52 4.00
C TRP A 26 -6.23 -7.17 2.80
N ILE A 27 -7.44 -7.66 3.05
CA ILE A 27 -8.33 -8.22 2.03
C ILE A 27 -9.44 -7.21 1.77
N SER A 28 -9.75 -6.97 0.51
CA SER A 28 -10.89 -6.13 0.11
C SER A 28 -11.71 -6.79 -0.97
N GLU A 29 -13.00 -6.53 -0.95
CA GLU A 29 -13.89 -6.84 -2.05
C GLU A 29 -13.92 -5.63 -2.99
N VAL A 30 -13.38 -5.81 -4.20
CA VAL A 30 -13.20 -4.75 -5.20
C VAL A 30 -13.57 -5.28 -6.58
N ASP A 31 -13.88 -4.39 -7.52
CA ASP A 31 -14.01 -4.75 -8.93
C ASP A 31 -12.68 -4.59 -9.70
N TYR A 32 -12.65 -5.06 -10.95
CA TYR A 32 -11.46 -5.01 -11.78
C TYR A 32 -10.99 -3.58 -12.12
N ASN A 33 -11.93 -2.66 -12.35
CA ASN A 33 -11.62 -1.26 -12.66
C ASN A 33 -11.04 -0.55 -11.43
N GLU A 34 -11.50 -0.91 -10.24
CA GLU A 34 -10.99 -0.40 -8.98
C GLU A 34 -9.55 -0.87 -8.74
N VAL A 35 -9.24 -2.15 -8.99
CA VAL A 35 -7.86 -2.67 -8.95
C VAL A 35 -6.95 -1.93 -9.92
N LEU A 36 -7.41 -1.69 -11.15
CA LEU A 36 -6.66 -0.90 -12.13
C LEU A 36 -6.40 0.53 -11.65
N SER A 37 -7.41 1.18 -11.05
CA SER A 37 -7.29 2.52 -10.50
C SER A 37 -6.27 2.58 -9.37
N ILE A 38 -6.32 1.63 -8.43
CA ILE A 38 -5.36 1.53 -7.31
C ILE A 38 -3.94 1.33 -7.85
N SER A 39 -3.77 0.44 -8.83
CA SER A 39 -2.48 0.17 -9.47
C SER A 39 -1.92 1.43 -10.16
N HIS A 40 -2.77 2.16 -10.88
CA HIS A 40 -2.38 3.41 -11.54
C HIS A 40 -2.02 4.51 -10.52
N ASN A 41 -2.79 4.64 -9.45
CA ASN A 41 -2.54 5.61 -8.38
C ASN A 41 -1.22 5.32 -7.65
N TRP A 42 -0.90 4.04 -7.44
CA TRP A 42 0.36 3.60 -6.87
C TRP A 42 1.56 4.00 -7.75
N ILE A 43 1.49 3.70 -9.05
CA ILE A 43 2.57 3.99 -10.01
C ILE A 43 2.78 5.51 -10.17
N SER A 44 1.68 6.25 -10.33
CA SER A 44 1.71 7.70 -10.59
C SER A 44 2.03 8.53 -9.34
N SER A 45 1.75 7.98 -8.17
CA SER A 45 2.02 8.63 -6.89
C SER A 45 2.50 7.58 -5.90
N GLN A 46 3.82 7.34 -5.92
CA GLN A 46 4.51 6.51 -4.90
C GLN A 46 4.17 6.93 -3.45
N ASN A 47 3.65 8.15 -3.27
CA ASN A 47 3.23 8.73 -1.99
C ASN A 47 1.70 8.78 -1.78
N PHE A 48 0.90 8.09 -2.58
CA PHE A 48 -0.57 8.13 -2.46
C PHE A 48 -1.05 7.66 -1.08
N LEU A 49 -0.47 6.55 -0.60
CA LEU A 49 -0.79 5.99 0.71
C LEU A 49 -0.23 6.87 1.83
N THR A 50 0.95 7.46 1.63
CA THR A 50 1.59 8.31 2.63
C THR A 50 0.82 9.61 2.88
N LYS A 51 0.14 10.16 1.85
CA LYS A 51 -0.77 11.31 2.00
C LYS A 51 -1.96 11.04 2.94
N ARG A 52 -2.36 9.78 3.13
CA ARG A 52 -3.46 9.41 4.04
C ARG A 52 -2.97 9.12 5.46
N MET A 53 -1.68 8.87 5.64
CA MET A 53 -1.07 8.48 6.91
C MET A 53 -0.56 9.70 7.68
N LYS A 54 -1.26 10.08 8.74
CA LYS A 54 -0.80 11.16 9.63
C LYS A 54 0.48 10.76 10.34
N GLY A 55 1.41 11.70 10.47
CA GLY A 55 2.69 11.49 11.15
C GLY A 55 3.78 10.88 10.28
N LEU A 56 3.43 10.30 9.12
CA LEU A 56 4.40 9.78 8.16
C LEU A 56 5.09 10.93 7.41
N SER A 57 6.39 11.08 7.61
CA SER A 57 7.18 12.18 7.02
C SER A 57 8.18 11.71 5.97
N ARG A 58 8.57 10.42 5.99
CA ARG A 58 9.52 9.83 5.04
C ARG A 58 9.23 8.35 4.83
N VAL A 59 9.40 7.91 3.58
CA VAL A 59 9.45 6.50 3.17
C VAL A 59 10.66 6.39 2.25
N GLY A 60 11.51 5.39 2.48
CA GLY A 60 12.66 5.09 1.62
C GLY A 60 12.21 4.33 0.38
N GLU A 61 12.00 3.02 0.55
CA GLU A 61 11.50 2.13 -0.51
C GLU A 61 10.09 1.65 -0.18
N SER A 62 9.29 1.37 -1.20
CA SER A 62 7.96 0.83 -1.00
C SER A 62 7.50 -0.04 -2.16
N SER A 63 6.69 -1.04 -1.84
CA SER A 63 6.10 -1.98 -2.81
C SER A 63 4.64 -2.26 -2.48
N LEU A 64 3.82 -2.42 -3.52
CA LEU A 64 2.43 -2.83 -3.41
C LEU A 64 2.24 -4.10 -4.24
N THR A 65 1.87 -5.18 -3.57
CA THR A 65 1.48 -6.45 -4.16
C THR A 65 -0.04 -6.56 -4.14
N ILE A 66 -0.61 -7.01 -5.26
CA ILE A 66 -2.06 -7.17 -5.44
C ILE A 66 -2.29 -8.59 -5.95
N GLU A 67 -2.99 -9.41 -5.16
CA GLU A 67 -3.21 -10.83 -5.44
C GLU A 67 -4.71 -11.12 -5.44
N PRO A 68 -5.31 -11.52 -6.57
CA PRO A 68 -6.67 -12.04 -6.58
C PRO A 68 -6.75 -13.27 -5.67
N LEU A 69 -7.75 -13.31 -4.79
CA LEU A 69 -8.09 -14.52 -4.05
C LEU A 69 -9.09 -15.28 -4.90
N GLU A 70 -8.67 -16.40 -5.49
CA GLU A 70 -9.60 -17.32 -6.13
C GLU A 70 -10.49 -17.94 -5.06
N ASP A 71 -11.81 -17.87 -5.27
CA ASP A 71 -12.77 -18.65 -4.50
C ASP A 71 -12.58 -20.12 -4.92
N PHE A 72 -12.00 -20.94 -4.04
CA PHE A 72 -11.89 -22.40 -4.21
C PHE A 72 -13.22 -23.11 -3.94
#